data_AF-A0A344R123-F1
#
_entry.id   AF-A0A344R123-F1
#
_cell.length_a   1.000
_cell.length_b   1.000
_cell.length_c   1.000
_cell.angle_alpha   90.00
_cell.angle_beta   90.00
_cell.angle_gamma   90.00
#
_symmetry.space_group_name_H-M   'P 1'
#
loop_
_entity.id
_entity.type
_entity.pdbx_description
1 polymer ?
#
loop_
_entity_poly.entity_id
_entity_poly.type
_entity_poly.pdbx_seq_one_letter_code
_entity_poly.pdbx_strand_id
1 'polypeptide(L)'
;MSEKSIVQEARDIQLAMELINLGARLQMLESETQLSRGRLIRLYKELRGSPPPKGMLPFSTDWFMTWEQNIHASMFCNAWQFLLKTGLCSGVDAVIKAYRLYLEQCPQPPEGPLLALTRAWTLVRFVESGLLELSSCNCCGGNFITHAHQPVGSFACSLCQPPSRAVKRRKLSRNAADIIPQLLDEQIEQAV
;
A
#
# COMPACT_ATOMS: atom_id res chain seq x y z
N MET A 1 24.54 -17.90 21.13
CA MET A 1 23.36 -17.68 20.26
C MET A 1 22.15 -17.90 21.14
N SER A 2 21.38 -16.86 21.47
CA SER A 2 20.14 -17.02 22.25
C SER A 2 19.15 -17.84 21.41
N GLU A 3 18.56 -18.88 22.00
CA GLU A 3 17.50 -19.64 21.36
C GLU A 3 16.35 -18.68 20.98
N LYS A 4 15.90 -18.76 19.72
CA LYS A 4 14.74 -17.97 19.27
C LYS A 4 13.49 -18.55 19.92
N SER A 5 12.68 -17.68 20.52
CA SER A 5 11.39 -18.07 21.09
C SER A 5 10.47 -18.64 20.00
N ILE A 6 9.95 -19.86 20.21
CA ILE A 6 8.98 -20.51 19.31
C ILE A 6 7.73 -19.64 19.14
N VAL A 7 7.28 -18.98 20.20
CA VAL A 7 6.12 -18.09 20.15
C VAL A 7 6.39 -16.88 19.26
N GLN A 8 7.60 -16.31 19.33
CA GLN A 8 7.96 -15.18 18.46
C GLN A 8 8.06 -15.63 17.01
N GLU A 9 8.66 -16.80 16.76
CA GLU A 9 8.74 -17.37 15.42
C GLU A 9 7.34 -17.61 14.82
N ALA A 10 6.40 -18.14 15.60
CA ALA A 10 5.02 -18.32 15.15
C ALA A 10 4.36 -16.97 14.79
N ARG A 11 4.57 -15.92 15.59
CA ARG A 11 4.07 -14.57 15.29
C ARG A 11 4.68 -13.99 14.02
N ASP A 12 5.97 -14.16 13.81
CA ASP A 12 6.67 -13.67 12.60
C ASP A 12 6.14 -14.37 11.34
N ILE A 13 5.86 -15.68 11.42
CA ILE A 13 5.22 -16.44 10.34
C ILE A 13 3.81 -15.93 10.07
N GLN A 14 2.99 -15.75 11.11
CA GLN A 14 1.62 -15.25 10.97
C GLN A 14 1.57 -13.87 10.32
N LEU A 15 2.45 -12.95 10.74
CA LEU A 15 2.59 -11.63 10.14
C LEU A 15 2.98 -11.74 8.66
N ALA A 16 3.96 -12.59 8.32
CA ALA A 16 4.36 -12.78 6.93
C ALA A 16 3.21 -13.34 6.07
N MET A 17 2.43 -14.30 6.59
CA MET A 17 1.26 -14.84 5.89
C MET A 17 0.20 -13.74 5.63
N GLU A 18 -0.08 -12.93 6.65
CA GLU A 18 -1.03 -11.82 6.54
C GLU A 18 -0.60 -10.80 5.47
N LEU A 19 0.68 -10.41 5.49
CA LEU A 19 1.24 -9.49 4.49
C LEU A 19 1.20 -10.09 3.07
N ILE A 20 1.53 -11.37 2.90
CA ILE A 20 1.47 -12.05 1.60
C ILE A 20 0.04 -12.08 1.06
N ASN A 21 -0.94 -12.39 1.92
CA ASN A 21 -2.35 -12.42 1.54
C ASN A 21 -2.88 -11.04 1.12
N LEU A 22 -2.36 -9.96 1.71
CA LEU A 22 -2.66 -8.58 1.32
C LEU A 22 -1.87 -8.11 0.08
N GLY A 23 -1.04 -8.96 -0.52
CA GLY A 23 -0.28 -8.65 -1.73
C GLY A 23 1.04 -7.91 -1.47
N ALA A 24 1.66 -8.10 -0.31
CA ALA A 24 2.99 -7.56 -0.04
C ALA A 24 4.05 -8.17 -0.98
N ARG A 25 4.95 -7.33 -1.48
CA ARG A 25 6.14 -7.77 -2.22
C ARG A 25 7.23 -8.20 -1.25
N LEU A 26 8.15 -9.02 -1.77
CA LEU A 26 9.25 -9.58 -0.98
C LEU A 26 10.07 -8.51 -0.23
N GLN A 27 10.32 -7.35 -0.84
CA GLN A 27 11.06 -6.25 -0.20
C GLN A 27 10.40 -5.73 1.08
N MET A 28 9.06 -5.63 1.10
CA MET A 28 8.34 -5.26 2.32
C MET A 28 8.42 -6.38 3.36
N LEU A 29 8.26 -7.64 2.94
CA LEU A 29 8.36 -8.78 3.85
C LEU A 29 9.75 -8.88 4.50
N GLU A 30 10.82 -8.63 3.74
CA GLU A 30 12.20 -8.59 4.25
C GLU A 30 12.43 -7.44 5.24
N SER A 31 11.69 -6.33 5.10
CA SER A 31 11.80 -5.17 6.00
C SER A 31 10.94 -5.29 7.26
N GLU A 32 9.77 -5.94 7.17
CA GLU A 32 8.78 -5.96 8.24
C GLU A 32 8.76 -7.26 9.04
N THR A 33 9.52 -8.29 8.63
CA THR A 33 9.56 -9.60 9.30
C THR A 33 10.99 -10.02 9.61
N GLN A 34 11.15 -10.96 10.56
CA GLN A 34 12.45 -11.52 10.94
C GLN A 34 12.78 -12.84 10.22
N LEU A 35 12.00 -13.19 9.19
CA LEU A 35 12.19 -14.40 8.42
C LEU A 35 13.31 -14.22 7.39
N SER A 36 14.11 -15.26 7.21
CA SER A 36 15.13 -15.23 6.16
C SER A 36 14.47 -15.16 4.78
N ARG A 37 15.15 -14.52 3.82
CA ARG A 37 14.71 -14.42 2.42
C ARG A 37 14.28 -15.76 1.83
N GLY A 38 15.03 -16.83 2.11
CA GLY A 38 14.69 -18.18 1.64
C GLY A 38 13.36 -18.70 2.20
N ARG A 39 13.10 -18.45 3.50
CA ARG A 39 11.81 -18.80 4.13
C ARG A 39 10.66 -17.98 3.56
N LEU A 40 10.86 -16.69 3.33
CA LEU A 40 9.85 -15.82 2.72
C LEU A 40 9.48 -16.26 1.31
N ILE A 41 10.47 -16.59 0.47
CA ILE A 41 10.22 -17.10 -0.89
C ILE A 41 9.45 -18.42 -0.85
N ARG A 42 9.81 -19.32 0.07
CA ARG A 42 9.12 -20.60 0.24
C ARG A 42 7.67 -20.40 0.69
N LEU A 43 7.45 -19.60 1.74
CA LEU A 43 6.11 -19.28 2.24
C LEU A 43 5.24 -18.60 1.17
N TYR A 44 5.81 -17.68 0.40
CA TYR A 44 5.11 -17.02 -0.69
C TYR A 44 4.65 -18.02 -1.76
N LYS A 45 5.51 -18.97 -2.15
CA LYS A 45 5.14 -20.03 -3.11
C LYS A 45 4.05 -20.96 -2.56
N GLU A 46 4.13 -21.30 -1.28
CA GLU A 46 3.13 -22.15 -0.61
C GLU A 46 1.75 -21.47 -0.59
N LEU A 47 1.69 -20.15 -0.39
CA LEU A 47 0.42 -19.39 -0.34
C LEU A 47 -0.11 -18.94 -1.70
N ARG A 48 0.77 -18.58 -2.65
CA ARG A 48 0.39 -17.94 -3.93
C ARG A 48 0.61 -18.83 -5.16
N GLY A 49 1.14 -20.03 -4.98
CA GLY A 49 1.45 -20.99 -6.06
C GLY A 49 2.58 -20.57 -7.02
N SER A 50 3.08 -19.33 -6.90
CA SER A 50 4.06 -18.72 -7.81
C SER A 50 5.17 -18.01 -7.01
N PRO A 51 6.38 -17.84 -7.57
CA PRO A 51 7.43 -17.08 -6.90
C PRO A 51 7.04 -15.59 -6.77
N PRO A 52 7.57 -14.87 -5.76
CA PRO A 52 7.32 -13.45 -5.62
C PRO A 52 7.83 -12.67 -6.85
N PRO A 53 7.16 -11.57 -7.24
CA PRO A 53 7.57 -10.74 -8.36
C PRO A 53 9.02 -10.27 -8.21
N LYS A 54 9.77 -10.32 -9.31
CA LYS A 54 11.12 -9.78 -9.39
C LYS A 54 11.06 -8.30 -9.76
N GLY A 55 12.00 -7.50 -9.25
CA GLY A 55 12.10 -6.07 -9.54
C GLY A 55 12.23 -5.25 -8.25
N MET A 56 12.78 -4.05 -8.39
CA MET A 56 12.84 -3.10 -7.29
C MET A 56 11.50 -2.37 -7.14
N LEU A 57 11.15 -2.00 -5.91
CA LEU A 57 10.06 -1.07 -5.68
C LEU A 57 10.36 0.30 -6.32
N PRO A 58 9.34 1.01 -6.80
CA PRO A 58 9.52 2.37 -7.26
C PRO A 58 9.94 3.26 -6.09
N PHE A 59 11.07 3.96 -6.25
CA PHE A 59 11.65 4.86 -5.24
C PHE A 59 11.24 6.33 -5.41
N SER A 60 10.33 6.66 -6.33
CA SER A 60 9.91 8.04 -6.57
C SER A 60 8.62 8.41 -5.86
N THR A 61 8.54 9.67 -5.45
CA THR A 61 7.31 10.29 -4.91
C THR A 61 6.28 10.58 -5.99
N ASP A 62 6.66 10.60 -7.26
CA ASP A 62 5.86 11.08 -8.39
C ASP A 62 4.54 10.33 -8.56
N TRP A 63 4.53 9.03 -8.26
CA TRP A 63 3.31 8.23 -8.34
C TRP A 63 2.20 8.82 -7.46
N PHE A 64 2.56 9.31 -6.25
CA PHE A 64 1.62 9.89 -5.30
C PHE A 64 1.13 11.28 -5.71
N MET A 65 1.77 11.93 -6.68
CA MET A 65 1.34 13.24 -7.20
C MET A 65 0.37 13.12 -8.38
N THR A 66 0.18 11.91 -8.93
CA THR A 66 -0.80 11.71 -10.00
C THR A 66 -2.22 11.72 -9.42
N TRP A 67 -3.13 12.47 -10.02
CA TRP A 67 -4.42 12.84 -9.42
C TRP A 67 -5.25 11.69 -8.80
N GLU A 68 -5.40 10.56 -9.50
CA GLU A 68 -6.17 9.42 -9.00
C GLU A 68 -5.39 8.70 -7.90
N GLN A 69 -4.12 8.44 -8.14
CA GLN A 69 -3.19 7.83 -7.21
C GLN A 69 -3.12 8.62 -5.89
N ASN A 70 -3.10 9.95 -5.99
CA ASN A 70 -3.10 10.87 -4.87
C ASN A 70 -4.36 10.71 -4.00
N ILE A 71 -5.54 10.57 -4.60
CA ILE A 71 -6.80 10.37 -3.87
C ILE A 71 -6.73 9.08 -3.05
N HIS A 72 -6.33 7.97 -3.66
CA HIS A 72 -6.20 6.68 -2.97
C HIS A 72 -5.13 6.71 -1.86
N ALA A 73 -3.96 7.29 -2.16
CA ALA A 73 -2.87 7.49 -1.20
C ALA A 73 -3.30 8.33 0.00
N SER A 74 -4.04 9.40 -0.26
CA SER A 74 -4.57 10.30 0.77
C SER A 74 -5.59 9.60 1.66
N MET A 75 -6.50 8.81 1.08
CA MET A 75 -7.47 8.02 1.85
C MET A 75 -6.76 7.08 2.85
N PHE A 76 -5.79 6.30 2.35
CA PHE A 76 -4.98 5.42 3.20
C PHE A 76 -4.20 6.20 4.27
N CYS A 77 -3.52 7.30 3.90
CA CYS A 77 -2.67 8.03 4.83
C CYS A 77 -3.48 8.70 5.96
N ASN A 78 -4.68 9.21 5.67
CA ASN A 78 -5.58 9.72 6.70
C ASN A 78 -6.00 8.62 7.68
N ALA A 79 -6.35 7.42 7.20
CA ALA A 79 -6.67 6.28 8.06
C ALA A 79 -5.48 5.86 8.94
N TRP A 80 -4.28 5.80 8.35
CA TRP A 80 -3.04 5.49 9.07
C TRP A 80 -2.71 6.52 10.15
N GLN A 81 -2.76 7.82 9.83
CA GLN A 81 -2.53 8.88 10.82
C GLN A 81 -3.57 8.86 11.94
N PHE A 82 -4.84 8.57 11.62
CA PHE A 82 -5.87 8.41 12.64
C PHE A 82 -5.53 7.26 13.60
N LEU A 83 -5.19 6.08 13.07
CA LEU A 83 -4.82 4.92 13.89
C LEU A 83 -3.61 5.19 14.79
N LEU A 84 -2.57 5.86 14.28
CA LEU A 84 -1.43 6.26 15.10
C LEU A 84 -1.82 7.22 16.23
N LYS A 85 -2.70 8.19 15.96
CA LYS A 85 -3.19 9.14 16.97
C LYS A 85 -4.00 8.48 18.08
N THR A 86 -4.65 7.35 17.82
CA THR A 86 -5.36 6.59 18.88
C THR A 86 -4.42 5.91 19.88
N GLY A 87 -3.15 5.70 19.52
CA GLY A 87 -2.18 4.97 20.35
C GLY A 87 -2.43 3.47 20.47
N LEU A 88 -3.45 2.92 19.81
CA LEU A 88 -3.81 1.49 19.89
C LEU A 88 -3.03 0.61 18.90
N CYS A 89 -2.42 1.21 17.87
CA CYS A 89 -1.72 0.51 16.81
C CYS A 89 -0.38 1.21 16.55
N SER A 90 0.66 0.45 16.23
CA SER A 90 1.98 1.00 15.87
C SER A 90 2.67 0.15 14.81
N GLY A 91 3.68 0.72 14.16
CA GLY A 91 4.47 0.03 13.14
C GLY A 91 3.63 -0.61 12.03
N VAL A 92 4.00 -1.83 11.64
CA VAL A 92 3.33 -2.57 10.56
C VAL A 92 1.86 -2.88 10.83
N ASP A 93 1.46 -3.05 12.09
CA ASP A 93 0.06 -3.31 12.45
C ASP A 93 -0.84 -2.12 12.09
N ALA A 94 -0.36 -0.89 12.33
CA ALA A 94 -1.05 0.32 11.91
C ALA A 94 -1.16 0.42 10.37
N VAL A 95 -0.12 0.00 9.64
CA VAL A 95 -0.12 -0.04 8.16
C VAL A 95 -1.16 -1.04 7.65
N ILE A 96 -1.19 -2.26 8.21
CA ILE A 96 -2.13 -3.31 7.82
C ILE A 96 -3.58 -2.87 8.07
N LYS A 97 -3.87 -2.35 9.26
CA LYS A 97 -5.22 -1.88 9.62
C LYS A 97 -5.67 -0.70 8.76
N ALA A 98 -4.80 0.28 8.52
CA ALA A 98 -5.10 1.40 7.63
C ALA A 98 -5.35 0.94 6.20
N TYR A 99 -4.59 -0.06 5.72
CA TYR A 99 -4.77 -0.61 4.39
C TYR A 99 -6.11 -1.34 4.27
N ARG A 100 -6.53 -2.12 5.28
CA ARG A 100 -7.88 -2.73 5.30
C ARG A 100 -8.99 -1.68 5.21
N LEU A 101 -8.92 -0.62 6.02
CA LEU A 101 -9.87 0.49 5.95
C LEU A 101 -9.89 1.15 4.56
N TYR A 102 -8.74 1.28 3.92
CA TYR A 102 -8.65 1.77 2.54
C TYR A 102 -9.36 0.82 1.55
N LEU A 103 -9.18 -0.49 1.67
CA LEU A 103 -9.85 -1.47 0.79
C LEU A 103 -11.37 -1.49 0.99
N GLU A 104 -11.85 -1.21 2.21
CA GLU A 104 -13.28 -1.09 2.51
C GLU A 104 -13.87 0.19 1.91
N GLN A 105 -13.15 1.32 2.00
CA GLN A 105 -13.65 2.61 1.51
C GLN A 105 -13.56 2.74 -0.02
N CYS A 106 -12.56 2.11 -0.65
CA CYS A 106 -12.31 2.23 -2.07
C CYS A 106 -12.76 0.95 -2.82
N PRO A 107 -13.81 1.02 -3.66
CA PRO A 107 -14.25 -0.12 -4.45
C PRO A 107 -13.10 -0.72 -5.26
N GLN A 108 -12.90 -2.03 -5.15
CA GLN A 108 -11.86 -2.71 -5.90
C GLN A 108 -12.31 -2.92 -7.35
N PRO A 109 -11.56 -2.42 -8.34
CA PRO A 109 -11.82 -2.81 -9.73
C PRO A 109 -11.41 -4.29 -9.93
N PRO A 110 -11.85 -4.92 -11.02
CA PRO A 110 -11.51 -6.32 -11.33
C PRO A 110 -10.00 -6.59 -11.37
N GLU A 111 -9.21 -5.56 -11.68
CA GLU A 111 -7.75 -5.61 -11.80
C GLU A 111 -7.03 -5.52 -10.44
N GLY A 112 -7.76 -5.34 -9.33
CA GLY A 112 -7.24 -5.15 -7.99
C GLY A 112 -7.11 -3.67 -7.56
N PRO A 113 -6.81 -3.39 -6.29
CA PRO A 113 -6.79 -2.03 -5.76
C PRO A 113 -5.69 -1.18 -6.41
N LEU A 114 -6.04 0.07 -6.73
CA LEU A 114 -5.11 1.00 -7.39
C LEU A 114 -3.86 1.30 -6.55
N LEU A 115 -4.05 1.52 -5.25
CA LEU A 115 -2.96 1.54 -4.28
C LEU A 115 -2.77 0.11 -3.73
N ALA A 116 -1.68 -0.54 -4.12
CA ALA A 116 -1.26 -1.82 -3.55
C ALA A 116 -0.64 -1.64 -2.15
N LEU A 117 -0.69 -2.70 -1.32
CA LEU A 117 -0.17 -2.67 0.06
C LEU A 117 1.28 -2.18 0.11
N THR A 118 2.14 -2.75 -0.73
CA THR A 118 3.57 -2.38 -0.69
C THR A 118 3.78 -0.91 -1.03
N ARG A 119 2.96 -0.34 -1.92
CA ARG A 119 3.04 1.08 -2.26
C ARG A 119 2.48 1.97 -1.15
N ALA A 120 1.45 1.51 -0.44
CA ALA A 120 0.96 2.17 0.78
C ALA A 120 2.03 2.17 1.88
N TRP A 121 2.76 1.07 2.04
CA TRP A 121 3.93 0.99 2.91
C TRP A 121 5.07 1.93 2.48
N THR A 122 5.36 2.02 1.18
CA THR A 122 6.33 3.00 0.65
C THR A 122 5.91 4.45 0.95
N LEU A 123 4.61 4.76 0.88
CA LEU A 123 4.09 6.06 1.28
C LEU A 123 4.40 6.37 2.75
N VAL A 124 4.20 5.39 3.65
CA VAL A 124 4.56 5.54 5.07
C VAL A 124 6.04 5.88 5.21
N ARG A 125 6.92 5.19 4.50
CA ARG A 125 8.37 5.47 4.52
C ARG A 125 8.69 6.90 4.05
N PHE A 126 8.00 7.40 3.02
CA PHE A 126 8.18 8.78 2.55
C PHE A 126 7.63 9.83 3.51
N VAL A 127 6.56 9.52 4.23
CA VAL A 127 6.03 10.43 5.26
C VAL A 127 6.93 10.45 6.49
N GLU A 128 7.38 9.28 6.95
CA GLU A 128 8.34 9.15 8.07
C GLU A 128 9.68 9.83 7.78
N SER A 129 10.14 9.83 6.53
CA SER A 129 11.38 10.51 6.12
C SER A 129 11.23 12.01 5.84
N GLY A 130 10.01 12.56 5.95
CA GLY A 130 9.75 13.97 5.67
C GLY A 130 9.86 14.35 4.19
N LEU A 131 9.65 13.41 3.27
CA LEU A 131 9.58 13.69 1.83
C LEU A 131 8.16 14.00 1.36
N LEU A 132 7.16 13.42 2.02
CA LEU A 132 5.74 13.62 1.78
C LEU A 132 5.01 13.99 3.06
N GLU A 133 3.91 14.74 2.94
CA GLU A 133 3.06 15.11 4.07
C GLU A 133 1.58 15.14 3.67
N LEU A 134 0.70 15.32 4.66
CA LEU A 134 -0.70 15.66 4.40
C LEU A 134 -0.87 17.18 4.47
N SER A 135 -1.37 17.78 3.39
CA SER A 135 -1.76 19.19 3.34
C SER A 135 -3.27 19.33 3.16
N SER A 136 -3.86 20.32 3.83
CA SER A 136 -5.29 20.62 3.70
C SER A 136 -5.56 21.40 2.41
N CYS A 137 -6.61 21.02 1.69
CA CYS A 137 -7.09 21.69 0.49
C CYS A 137 -7.79 23.00 0.85
N ASN A 138 -7.43 24.10 0.18
CA ASN A 138 -8.04 25.42 0.40
C ASN A 138 -9.54 25.51 0.04
N CYS A 139 -10.03 24.56 -0.77
CA CYS A 139 -11.41 24.59 -1.26
C CYS A 139 -12.33 23.67 -0.43
N CYS A 140 -11.95 22.41 -0.21
CA CYS A 140 -12.79 21.45 0.52
C CYS A 140 -12.33 21.15 1.95
N GLY A 141 -11.16 21.64 2.38
CA GLY A 141 -10.58 21.36 3.71
C GLY A 141 -10.02 19.94 3.89
N GLY A 142 -10.24 19.04 2.93
CA GLY A 142 -9.73 17.66 3.00
C GLY A 142 -8.21 17.59 2.95
N ASN A 143 -7.64 16.56 3.60
CA ASN A 143 -6.20 16.35 3.67
C ASN A 143 -5.73 15.42 2.54
N PHE A 144 -4.77 15.87 1.75
CA PHE A 144 -4.20 15.12 0.63
C PHE A 144 -2.68 15.04 0.71
N ILE A 145 -2.12 14.00 0.09
CA ILE A 145 -0.68 13.83 -0.02
C ILE A 145 -0.08 14.94 -0.90
N THR A 146 1.00 15.54 -0.42
CA THR A 146 1.78 16.57 -1.10
C THR A 146 3.27 16.32 -0.83
N HIS A 147 4.13 17.04 -1.54
CA HIS A 147 5.53 17.13 -1.13
C HIS A 147 5.63 17.84 0.22
N ALA A 148 6.61 17.44 1.02
CA ALA A 148 6.88 18.09 2.29
C ALA A 148 7.08 19.60 2.13
N HIS A 149 6.69 20.36 3.16
CA HIS A 149 6.76 21.82 3.18
C HIS A 149 5.89 22.50 2.10
N GLN A 150 4.72 21.93 1.79
CA GLN A 150 3.75 22.59 0.92
C GLN A 150 3.30 23.91 1.57
N PRO A 151 3.41 25.07 0.89
CA PRO A 151 3.01 26.35 1.48
C PRO A 151 1.54 26.33 1.92
N VAL A 152 1.30 26.70 3.18
CA VAL A 152 -0.04 26.75 3.76
C VAL A 152 -0.91 27.69 2.93
N GLY A 153 -2.14 27.30 2.65
CA GLY A 153 -3.05 28.15 1.89
C GLY A 153 -2.77 28.18 0.38
N SER A 154 -1.92 27.31 -0.18
CA SER A 154 -1.62 27.29 -1.62
C SER A 154 -2.09 26.03 -2.37
N PHE A 155 -2.54 25.00 -1.64
CA PHE A 155 -2.87 23.71 -2.23
C PHE A 155 -4.36 23.56 -2.55
N ALA A 156 -4.67 23.17 -3.79
CA ALA A 156 -5.99 22.75 -4.23
C ALA A 156 -5.95 21.28 -4.68
N CYS A 157 -6.80 20.44 -4.12
CA CYS A 157 -6.79 19.01 -4.40
C CYS A 157 -7.34 18.69 -5.80
N SER A 158 -7.01 17.48 -6.28
CA SER A 158 -7.43 17.00 -7.60
C SER A 158 -8.95 16.81 -7.77
N LEU A 159 -9.72 16.80 -6.68
CA LEU A 159 -11.19 16.77 -6.75
C LEU A 159 -11.78 18.16 -6.94
N CYS A 160 -11.18 19.18 -6.30
CA CYS A 160 -11.60 20.57 -6.43
C CYS A 160 -11.11 21.21 -7.73
N GLN A 161 -9.90 20.85 -8.18
CA GLN A 161 -9.31 21.32 -9.43
C GLN A 161 -8.83 20.12 -10.27
N PRO A 162 -9.76 19.38 -10.90
CA PRO A 162 -9.41 18.18 -11.67
C PRO A 162 -8.55 18.54 -12.88
N PRO A 163 -7.48 17.78 -13.16
CA PRO A 163 -6.67 18.02 -14.34
C PRO A 163 -7.47 17.71 -15.61
N SER A 164 -7.13 18.36 -16.72
CA SER A 164 -7.75 18.11 -18.03
C SER A 164 -7.74 16.63 -18.45
N ARG A 165 -6.75 15.86 -17.98
CA ARG A 165 -6.62 14.41 -18.21
C ARG A 165 -7.68 13.58 -17.49
N ALA A 166 -8.28 14.06 -16.40
CA ALA A 166 -9.35 13.35 -15.70
C ALA A 166 -10.57 13.12 -16.61
N VAL A 167 -10.85 14.06 -17.51
CA VAL A 167 -11.95 13.99 -18.49
C VAL A 167 -11.66 13.00 -19.63
N LYS A 168 -10.39 12.65 -19.88
CA LYS A 168 -9.96 11.88 -21.06
C LYS A 168 -9.69 10.40 -20.79
N ARG A 169 -10.29 9.80 -19.75
CA ARG A 169 -10.15 8.37 -19.41
C ARG A 169 -10.85 7.40 -20.39
N ARG A 170 -10.53 7.50 -21.69
CA ARG A 170 -10.88 6.46 -22.67
C ARG A 170 -9.71 5.60 -23.13
N LYS A 171 -8.44 6.04 -23.11
CA LYS A 171 -7.32 5.25 -23.66
C LYS A 171 -5.93 5.61 -23.10
N LEU A 172 -5.72 5.48 -21.80
CA LEU A 172 -4.37 5.38 -21.26
C LEU A 172 -4.29 4.06 -20.51
N SER A 173 -3.32 3.21 -20.88
CA SER A 173 -3.09 1.93 -20.22
C SER A 173 -2.99 2.19 -18.72
N ARG A 174 -3.91 1.60 -17.97
CA ARG A 174 -3.78 1.46 -16.53
C ARG A 174 -2.50 0.69 -16.33
N ASN A 175 -1.40 1.35 -15.95
CA ASN A 175 -0.28 0.63 -15.38
C ASN A 175 -0.90 -0.14 -14.22
N ALA A 176 -1.01 -1.45 -14.39
CA ALA A 176 -1.55 -2.33 -13.37
C ALA A 176 -0.86 -1.94 -12.07
N ALA A 177 -1.62 -1.95 -10.98
CA ALA A 177 -1.01 -1.86 -9.67
C ALA A 177 0.13 -2.88 -9.61
N ASP A 178 1.05 -2.72 -8.68
CA ASP A 178 2.18 -3.63 -8.47
C ASP A 178 1.79 -5.10 -8.15
N ILE A 179 0.50 -5.41 -8.30
CA ILE A 179 -0.27 -6.64 -8.24
C ILE A 179 -0.29 -7.25 -9.65
N ILE A 180 0.18 -8.49 -9.77
CA ILE A 180 -0.03 -9.30 -10.98
C ILE A 180 -1.46 -9.86 -10.86
N PRO A 181 -2.41 -9.52 -11.76
CA PRO A 181 -3.78 -10.01 -11.69
C PRO A 181 -3.94 -11.51 -12.05
N GLN A 182 -2.88 -12.17 -12.51
CA GLN A 182 -2.96 -13.57 -12.90
C GLN A 182 -2.89 -14.47 -11.67
N LEU A 183 -3.94 -15.30 -11.52
CA LEU A 183 -4.06 -16.51 -10.68
C LEU A 183 -4.99 -16.46 -9.46
N LEU A 184 -5.87 -15.45 -9.30
CA LEU A 184 -6.96 -15.56 -8.32
C LEU A 184 -8.23 -16.24 -8.87
N ASP A 185 -8.39 -16.35 -10.19
CA ASP A 185 -9.61 -16.89 -10.82
C ASP A 185 -9.46 -18.27 -11.50
N GLU A 186 -8.25 -18.81 -11.72
CA GLU A 186 -8.10 -20.08 -12.44
C GLU A 186 -8.22 -21.35 -11.56
N GLN A 187 -8.38 -21.22 -10.25
CA GLN A 187 -8.47 -22.39 -9.35
C GLN A 187 -9.87 -22.71 -8.83
N ILE A 188 -10.90 -21.93 -9.19
CA ILE A 188 -12.30 -22.26 -8.85
C ILE A 188 -12.95 -23.14 -9.93
N GLU A 189 -12.46 -23.14 -11.18
CA GLU A 189 -13.06 -23.95 -12.26
C GLU A 189 -12.51 -25.38 -12.40
N GLN A 190 -11.50 -25.79 -11.63
CA GLN A 190 -10.97 -27.16 -11.67
C GLN A 190 -11.34 -28.04 -10.46
N ALA A 191 -12.29 -27.60 -9.63
CA ALA A 191 -12.78 -28.37 -8.47
C ALA A 191 -14.30 -28.56 -8.49
N VAL A 192 -14.90 -28.70 -9.69
CA VAL A 192 -16.26 -29.24 -9.89
C VAL A 192 -16.17 -30.47 -10.79
#